data_AF-A0A6G7EJT2-F1
#
_entry.id   AF-A0A6G7EJT2-F1
#
_cell.length_a   1.000
_cell.length_b   1.000
_cell.length_c   1.000
_cell.angle_alpha   90.00
_cell.angle_beta   90.00
_cell.angle_gamma   90.00
#
_symmetry.space_group_name_H-M   'P 1'
#
loop_
_entity.id
_entity.type
_entity.pdbx_description
1 polymer ?
#
loop_
_entity_poly.entity_id
_entity_poly.type
_entity_poly.pdbx_seq_one_letter_code
_entity_poly.pdbx_strand_id
1 'polypeptide(L)' 'MDATNTTQAALHYGDGEFAVLKPGRFVRCAVTEKPIPLEVLRYWSPTRQEAYFGPAEFIARMTAP' A
#
# COMPACT_ATOMS: atom_id res chain seq x y z
N MET A 1 -21.63 -2.89 14.40
CA MET A 1 -21.37 -1.76 13.48
C MET A 1 -19.88 -1.78 13.20
N ASP A 2 -19.52 -2.33 12.05
CA ASP A 2 -18.14 -2.62 11.65
C ASP A 2 -17.46 -1.31 11.24
N ALA A 3 -16.91 -0.60 12.22
CA ALA A 3 -16.04 0.54 11.97
C ALA A 3 -14.71 0.00 11.43
N THR A 4 -14.73 -0.39 10.16
CA THR A 4 -13.54 -0.77 9.40
C THR A 4 -12.53 0.36 9.48
N ASN A 5 -11.49 0.16 10.29
CA ASN A 5 -10.14 0.68 10.11
C ASN A 5 -10.03 2.07 9.45
N THR A 6 -10.43 3.16 10.12
CA THR A 6 -10.54 4.48 9.46
C THR A 6 -9.21 5.25 9.30
N THR A 7 -8.09 4.76 9.83
CA THR A 7 -6.82 5.50 9.79
C THR A 7 -5.87 4.98 8.72
N GLN A 8 -5.52 5.86 7.79
CA GLN A 8 -4.48 5.61 6.80
C GLN A 8 -3.11 5.66 7.48
N ALA A 9 -2.37 4.56 7.38
CA ALA A 9 -0.97 4.49 7.78
C ALA A 9 -0.10 5.22 6.77
N ALA A 10 1.02 5.78 7.25
CA ALA A 10 2.12 6.17 6.38
C ALA A 10 3.25 5.17 6.60
N LEU A 11 3.70 4.54 5.53
CA LEU A 11 4.79 3.56 5.57
C LEU A 11 5.98 4.08 4.78
N HIS A 12 7.18 3.69 5.22
CA HIS A 12 8.37 3.69 4.41
C HIS A 12 8.61 2.27 3.90
N TYR A 13 8.62 2.10 2.58
CA TYR A 13 8.72 0.79 1.95
C TYR A 13 10.17 0.42 1.71
N GLY A 14 10.64 -0.68 2.30
CA GLY A 14 11.95 -1.27 2.09
C GLY A 14 11.91 -2.46 1.14
N ASP A 15 13.06 -3.13 0.99
CA ASP A 15 13.20 -4.34 0.19
C ASP A 15 12.77 -5.55 1.02
N GLY A 16 11.49 -5.94 0.92
CA GLY A 16 10.93 -7.08 1.67
C GLY A 16 10.31 -6.74 3.03
N GLU A 17 10.52 -5.53 3.55
CA GLU A 17 9.88 -5.02 4.77
C GLU A 17 9.38 -3.58 4.61
N PHE A 18 8.58 -3.09 5.56
CA PHE A 18 8.20 -1.68 5.63
C PHE A 18 8.25 -1.17 7.07
N ALA A 19 8.61 0.10 7.23
CA ALA A 19 8.58 0.79 8.51
C ALA A 19 7.34 1.68 8.62
N VAL A 20 6.66 1.64 9.76
CA VAL A 20 5.49 2.49 10.03
C VAL A 20 5.97 3.88 10.44
N LEU A 21 5.75 4.88 9.58
CA LEU A 21 6.03 6.30 9.88
C LEU A 21 4.88 6.96 10.64
N LYS A 22 3.63 6.62 10.27
CA LYS A 22 2.42 7.04 10.99
C LYS A 22 1.54 5.83 11.25
N PRO A 23 1.09 5.63 12.51
CA PRO A 23 0.26 4.50 12.86
C PRO A 23 -1.06 4.57 12.10
N GLY A 24 -1.49 3.42 11.59
CA GLY A 24 -2.74 3.28 10.89
C GLY A 24 -3.02 1.82 10.60
N ARG A 25 -4.11 1.57 9.90
CA ARG A 25 -4.63 0.23 9.68
C ARG A 25 -4.65 -0.18 8.20
N PHE A 26 -4.56 0.79 7.30
CA PHE A 26 -4.49 0.55 5.85
C PHE A 26 -3.60 1.58 5.16
N VAL A 27 -3.11 1.25 3.97
CA VAL A 27 -2.53 2.21 3.01
C VAL A 27 -3.41 2.28 1.77
N ARG A 28 -3.24 3.28 0.92
CA ARG A 28 -3.99 3.36 -0.34
C ARG A 28 -3.15 2.83 -1.50
N CYS A 29 -3.81 2.11 -2.39
CA CYS A 29 -3.23 1.71 -3.67
C CYS A 29 -2.88 2.96 -4.49
N ALA A 30 -1.65 3.04 -5.01
CA ALA A 30 -1.22 4.16 -5.83
C ALA A 30 -1.92 4.23 -7.20
N VAL A 31 -2.52 3.12 -7.66
CA VAL A 31 -3.19 3.04 -8.97
C VAL A 31 -4.70 3.21 -8.84
N THR A 32 -5.32 2.52 -7.87
CA THR A 32 -6.78 2.45 -7.74
C THR A 32 -7.33 3.20 -6.54
N GLU A 33 -6.46 3.76 -5.69
CA GLU A 33 -6.79 4.46 -4.44
C GLU A 33 -7.56 3.63 -3.40
N LYS A 34 -7.79 2.33 -3.67
CA LYS A 34 -8.47 1.41 -2.77
C LYS A 34 -7.67 1.23 -1.47
N PRO A 35 -8.34 1.11 -0.31
CA PRO A 35 -7.67 0.81 0.95
C PRO A 35 -7.13 -0.62 0.94
N ILE A 36 -5.88 -0.78 1.35
CA ILE A 36 -5.15 -2.03 1.48
C ILE A 36 -4.83 -2.19 2.96
N PRO A 37 -5.48 -3.12 3.68
CA PRO A 37 -5.13 -3.44 5.05
C PRO A 37 -3.66 -3.82 5.17
N LEU A 38 -2.98 -3.36 6.23
CA LEU A 38 -1.55 -3.65 6.40
C LEU A 38 -1.25 -5.15 6.51
N GLU A 39 -2.19 -5.93 7.05
CA GLU A 39 -2.08 -7.39 7.19
C GLU A 39 -2.10 -8.16 5.86
N VAL A 40 -2.64 -7.57 4.79
CA VAL A 40 -2.70 -8.17 3.44
C VAL A 40 -1.81 -7.45 2.43
N LEU A 41 -1.08 -6.41 2.86
CA LEU A 41 -0.17 -5.66 1.99
C LEU A 41 1.00 -6.56 1.57
N ARG A 42 0.99 -6.99 0.30
CA ARG A 42 2.02 -7.85 -0.30
C ARG A 42 2.76 -7.24 -1.48
N TYR A 43 2.24 -6.16 -2.05
CA TYR A 43 2.78 -5.53 -3.25
C TYR A 43 3.06 -4.06 -2.99
N TRP A 44 4.33 -3.67 -3.11
CA TRP A 44 4.79 -2.29 -2.98
C TRP A 44 6.07 -2.07 -3.80
N SER A 45 6.44 -0.81 -4.00
CA SER A 45 7.68 -0.41 -4.65
C SER A 45 8.53 0.42 -3.67
N PRO A 46 9.72 -0.05 -3.26
CA PRO A 46 10.62 0.73 -2.41
C PRO A 46 11.20 1.94 -3.14
N THR A 47 11.39 1.87 -4.46
CA THR A 47 11.92 3.00 -5.23
C THR A 47 10.90 4.12 -5.38
N ARG A 48 9.62 3.80 -5.55
CA ARG A 48 8.55 4.80 -5.71
C ARG A 48 7.82 5.15 -4.41
N GLN A 49 8.04 4.38 -3.34
CA GLN A 49 7.32 4.50 -2.07
C GLN A 49 5.80 4.38 -2.23
N GLU A 50 5.36 3.44 -3.06
CA GLU A 50 3.97 3.23 -3.44
C GLU A 50 3.50 1.81 -3.06
N ALA A 51 2.29 1.67 -2.52
CA ALA A 51 1.63 0.38 -2.29
C ALA A 51 0.63 0.05 -3.40
N TYR A 52 0.40 -1.23 -3.63
CA TYR A 52 -0.48 -1.75 -4.68
C TYR A 52 -1.43 -2.79 -4.10
N PHE A 53 -2.69 -2.76 -4.55
CA PHE A 53 -3.72 -3.65 -4.04
C PHE A 53 -3.49 -5.10 -4.50
N GLY A 54 -2.94 -5.27 -5.69
CA GLY A 54 -2.52 -6.58 -6.18
C GLY A 54 -1.46 -6.51 -7.29
N PRO A 55 -1.11 -7.67 -7.86
CA PRO A 55 -0.10 -7.76 -8.92
C PRO A 55 -0.54 -7.01 -10.18
N ALA A 56 -1.85 -6.96 -10.47
CA ALA A 56 -2.39 -6.22 -11.61
C ALA A 56 -2.07 -4.73 -11.53
N GLU A 57 -2.30 -4.09 -10.37
CA GLU A 57 -1.96 -2.67 -10.18
C GLU A 57 -0.45 -2.43 -10.18
N PHE A 58 0.33 -3.34 -9.59
CA PHE A 58 1.80 -3.23 -9.62
C PHE A 58 2.32 -3.25 -11.06
N ILE A 59 1.88 -4.22 -11.87
CA ILE A 59 2.25 -4.32 -13.29
C ILE A 59 1.76 -3.10 -14.07
N ALA A 60 0.51 -2.66 -13.87
CA ALA A 60 -0.02 -1.48 -14.54
C ALA A 60 0.85 -0.23 -14.28
N ARG A 61 1.35 -0.05 -13.06
CA ARG A 61 2.23 1.07 -12.70
C ARG A 61 3.64 0.94 -13.29
N MET A 62 4.15 -0.28 -13.45
CA MET A 62 5.45 -0.54 -14.07
C MET A 62 5.42 -0.40 -15.60
N THR A 63 4.29 -0.72 -16.22
CA THR A 63 4.11 -0.69 -17.69
C THR A 63 3.61 0.67 -18.19
N ALA A 64 3.12 1.54 -17.29
CA ALA A 64 2.73 2.90 -17.67
C ALA A 64 3.96 3.68 -18.20
N PRO A 65 3.91 4.22 -19.43
CA PRO A 65 5.00 4.97 -20.05
C PRO A 65 5.27 6.30 -19.36
#